data_AF-A0A974GZU9-F1
#
_entry.id   AF-A0A974GZU9-F1
#
_cell.length_a   1.000
_cell.length_b   1.000
_cell.length_c   1.000
_cell.angle_alpha   90.00
_cell.angle_beta   90.00
_cell.angle_gamma   90.00
#
_symmetry.space_group_name_H-M   'P 1'
#
loop_
_entity.id
_entity.type
_entity.pdbx_description
1 polymer ?
#
loop_
_entity_poly.entity_id
_entity_poly.type
_entity_poly.pdbx_seq_one_letter_code
_entity_poly.pdbx_strand_id
1 'polypeptide(L)'
;SVLQILSGPRSVVPNYSCRDKGQIAGFIGDRSTVTSLPIAQLLSIYGYLQISYGDTDPVLNDRSLYPYYFSTGPSENVQHIAIAKLVKHFGWTWVIILASSDDGGQRESQNLKNEITKLGACVDLIGTLTEDENTAKRTLQKIQNSTAEVVIFCGGHFYQYSLLLLVTNRLYDKMWVFPVKWGFVMKFFLYNGCLLFEEVTLVLEDEQTFKKHILEIKENMLLKDLLAKENFCLTHDNERDTLFQHVYSFNFTNCSSIELHMGSYYPSHRVSRAVNGLVQAEHNMLSSSGNTVLHKRIHQKQVTRLADLIMIIYSLMFMRDLMVLDWVCSCVTIY
;
A
#
# COMPACT_ATOMS: atom_id res chain seq x y z
N SER A 1 7.06 -5.87 13.51
CA SER A 1 8.43 -5.58 13.04
C SER A 1 9.09 -6.85 12.51
N VAL A 2 9.84 -6.74 11.40
CA VAL A 2 10.60 -7.85 10.78
C VAL A 2 11.59 -8.49 11.75
N LEU A 3 12.27 -7.67 12.57
CA LEU A 3 13.24 -8.17 13.54
C LEU A 3 12.59 -9.08 14.59
N GLN A 4 11.37 -8.76 15.04
CA GLN A 4 10.61 -9.62 15.93
C GLN A 4 10.29 -10.98 15.28
N ILE A 5 9.96 -10.98 13.99
CA ILE A 5 9.64 -12.21 13.26
C ILE A 5 10.88 -13.10 13.14
N LEU A 6 12.03 -12.51 12.79
CA LEU A 6 13.32 -13.19 12.67
C LEU A 6 13.79 -13.74 14.02
N SER A 7 13.66 -12.95 15.09
CA SER A 7 14.07 -13.34 16.44
C SER A 7 13.12 -14.30 17.15
N GLY A 8 11.87 -14.42 16.69
CA GLY A 8 10.84 -15.24 17.35
C GLY A 8 10.13 -14.50 18.48
N PRO A 9 9.27 -15.18 19.27
CA PRO A 9 8.32 -14.54 20.19
C PRO A 9 8.95 -13.92 21.45
N ARG A 10 10.26 -14.08 21.67
CA ARG A 10 10.98 -13.54 22.83
C ARG A 10 11.62 -12.18 22.50
N SER A 11 12.64 -11.79 23.25
CA SER A 11 13.39 -10.56 23.01
C SER A 11 13.95 -10.50 21.58
N VAL A 12 13.89 -9.32 20.98
CA VAL A 12 14.49 -9.06 19.67
C VAL A 12 16.01 -9.09 19.81
N VAL A 13 16.61 -10.19 19.36
CA VAL A 13 18.05 -10.38 19.33
C VAL A 13 18.44 -10.67 17.87
N PRO A 14 19.20 -9.78 17.21
CA PRO A 14 19.67 -10.02 15.85
C PRO A 14 20.45 -11.34 15.76
N ASN A 15 20.26 -12.08 14.67
CA ASN A 15 20.92 -13.37 14.40
C ASN A 15 20.59 -14.52 15.40
N TYR A 16 19.60 -14.35 16.28
CA TYR A 16 19.17 -15.40 17.20
C TYR A 16 17.66 -15.62 17.11
N SER A 17 17.22 -16.85 16.83
CA SER A 17 15.80 -17.20 16.74
C SER A 17 15.37 -18.08 17.91
N CYS A 18 14.46 -17.57 18.75
CA CYS A 18 13.86 -18.30 19.87
C CYS A 18 12.64 -19.15 19.44
N ARG A 19 12.60 -19.60 18.19
CA ARG A 19 11.42 -20.26 17.63
C ARG A 19 11.55 -21.78 17.80
N ASP A 20 10.67 -22.35 18.61
CA ASP A 20 10.74 -23.78 18.96
C ASP A 20 10.26 -24.70 17.81
N LYS A 21 9.36 -24.23 16.93
CA LYS A 21 8.83 -24.95 15.75
C LYS A 21 8.43 -24.01 14.61
N GLY A 22 8.59 -24.49 13.37
CA GLY A 22 8.11 -23.87 12.13
C GLY A 22 9.13 -22.97 11.43
N GLN A 23 9.29 -23.15 10.11
CA GLN A 23 10.21 -22.35 9.28
C GLN A 23 9.48 -21.20 8.58
N ILE A 24 10.18 -20.07 8.43
CA ILE A 24 9.69 -18.91 7.70
C ILE A 24 9.80 -19.20 6.20
N ALA A 25 8.67 -19.24 5.51
CA ALA A 25 8.62 -19.44 4.05
C ALA A 25 8.93 -18.15 3.28
N GLY A 26 8.57 -17.00 3.86
CA GLY A 26 8.74 -15.70 3.24
C GLY A 26 7.96 -14.61 3.97
N PHE A 27 8.17 -13.38 3.55
CA PHE A 27 7.58 -12.18 4.10
C PHE A 27 6.60 -11.55 3.10
N ILE A 28 5.44 -11.14 3.59
CA ILE A 28 4.47 -10.34 2.83
C ILE A 28 4.48 -8.93 3.41
N GLY A 29 4.52 -7.94 2.52
CA GLY A 29 4.66 -6.54 2.85
C GLY A 29 6.05 -5.98 2.56
N ASP A 30 6.28 -4.69 2.77
CA ASP A 30 5.29 -3.70 3.25
C ASP A 30 4.62 -2.99 2.05
N ARG A 31 3.63 -2.12 2.30
CA ARG A 31 2.97 -1.29 1.27
C ARG A 31 3.84 -0.12 0.82
N SER A 32 4.56 0.52 1.74
CA SER A 32 5.35 1.71 1.42
C SER A 32 6.72 1.31 0.89
N THR A 33 7.20 2.02 -0.13
CA THR A 33 8.58 1.89 -0.61
C THR A 33 9.58 2.28 0.49
N VAL A 34 9.26 3.32 1.27
CA VAL A 34 10.12 3.83 2.36
C VAL A 34 10.40 2.75 3.39
N THR A 35 9.42 1.89 3.67
CA THR A 35 9.54 0.80 4.63
C THR A 35 10.02 -0.50 3.98
N SER A 36 9.58 -0.78 2.75
CA SER A 36 9.98 -1.98 2.02
C SER A 36 11.47 -2.02 1.70
N LEU A 37 12.10 -0.86 1.45
CA LEU A 37 13.52 -0.77 1.11
C LEU A 37 14.44 -1.30 2.23
N PRO A 38 14.41 -0.76 3.47
CA PRO A 38 15.25 -1.29 4.54
C PRO A 38 14.91 -2.76 4.89
N ILE A 39 13.65 -3.17 4.73
CA ILE A 39 13.24 -4.56 4.94
C ILE A 39 13.86 -5.47 3.88
N ALA A 40 13.83 -5.08 2.61
CA ALA A 40 14.40 -5.84 1.50
C ALA A 40 15.91 -5.99 1.65
N GLN A 41 16.61 -4.94 2.09
CA GLN A 41 18.04 -5.01 2.41
C GLN A 41 18.31 -6.04 3.50
N LEU A 42 17.58 -5.96 4.61
CA LEU A 42 17.74 -6.88 5.74
C LEU A 42 17.46 -8.32 5.32
N LEU A 43 16.32 -8.58 4.68
CA LEU A 43 15.91 -9.93 4.29
C LEU A 43 16.82 -10.53 3.23
N SER A 44 17.41 -9.70 2.36
CA SER A 44 18.37 -10.17 1.35
C SER A 44 19.63 -10.75 1.98
N ILE A 45 20.08 -10.22 3.12
CA ILE A 45 21.22 -10.76 3.88
C ILE A 45 20.89 -12.15 4.44
N TYR A 46 19.66 -12.35 4.89
CA TYR A 46 19.19 -13.64 5.44
C TYR A 46 18.67 -14.62 4.37
N GLY A 47 18.62 -14.22 3.09
CA GLY A 47 18.12 -15.05 2.00
C GLY A 47 16.60 -15.27 2.02
N TYR A 48 15.84 -14.37 2.68
CA TYR A 48 14.38 -14.48 2.74
C TYR A 48 13.70 -13.71 1.63
N LEU A 49 12.71 -14.35 1.00
CA LEU A 49 11.80 -13.75 0.04
C LEU A 49 10.90 -12.70 0.70
N GLN A 50 10.76 -11.55 0.06
CA GLN A 50 9.77 -10.53 0.39
C GLN A 50 8.85 -10.29 -0.81
N ILE A 51 7.54 -10.33 -0.59
CA ILE A 51 6.53 -9.94 -1.57
C ILE A 51 5.75 -8.73 -1.02
N SER A 52 6.10 -7.54 -1.48
CA SER A 52 5.36 -6.32 -1.20
C SER A 52 4.00 -6.33 -1.90
N TYR A 53 3.00 -5.73 -1.28
CA TYR A 53 1.69 -5.46 -1.90
C TYR A 53 1.50 -3.97 -2.22
N GLY A 54 2.58 -3.19 -2.07
CA GLY A 54 2.68 -1.78 -2.46
C GLY A 54 3.02 -1.60 -3.93
N ASP A 55 2.97 -0.36 -4.41
CA ASP A 55 3.43 -0.05 -5.76
C ASP A 55 4.92 -0.31 -5.92
N THR A 56 5.34 -0.66 -7.14
CA THR A 56 6.73 -1.06 -7.40
C THR A 56 7.55 0.14 -7.81
N ASP A 57 8.29 0.68 -6.86
CA ASP A 57 9.36 1.65 -7.13
C ASP A 57 10.49 0.98 -7.95
N PRO A 58 10.96 1.62 -9.04
CA PRO A 58 12.05 1.07 -9.85
C PRO A 58 13.31 0.75 -9.06
N VAL A 59 13.58 1.42 -7.93
CA VAL A 59 14.76 1.16 -7.11
C VAL A 59 14.77 -0.26 -6.53
N LEU A 60 13.59 -0.82 -6.23
CA LEU A 60 13.44 -2.16 -5.65
C LEU A 60 13.48 -3.28 -6.70
N ASN A 61 13.57 -2.93 -7.99
CA ASN A 61 13.72 -3.89 -9.08
C ASN A 61 15.19 -4.25 -9.39
N ASP A 62 16.16 -3.58 -8.76
CA ASP A 62 17.57 -3.93 -8.92
C ASP A 62 17.86 -5.30 -8.26
N ARG A 63 17.99 -6.35 -9.08
CA ARG A 63 18.24 -7.72 -8.62
C ARG A 63 19.63 -7.95 -8.04
N SER A 64 20.58 -7.04 -8.28
CA SER A 64 21.90 -7.08 -7.64
C SER A 64 21.84 -6.64 -6.18
N LEU A 65 20.97 -5.69 -5.86
CA LEU A 65 20.78 -5.16 -4.51
C LEU A 65 19.65 -5.89 -3.75
N TYR A 66 18.58 -6.25 -4.44
CA TYR A 66 17.34 -6.82 -3.88
C TYR A 66 16.95 -8.13 -4.59
N PRO A 67 17.81 -9.17 -4.56
CA PRO A 67 17.57 -10.41 -5.30
C PRO A 67 16.26 -11.12 -4.90
N TYR A 68 15.85 -10.99 -3.64
CA TYR A 68 14.69 -11.67 -3.07
C TYR A 68 13.45 -10.78 -2.90
N TYR A 69 13.42 -9.59 -3.53
CA TYR A 69 12.26 -8.69 -3.46
C TYR A 69 11.32 -8.86 -4.65
N PHE A 70 10.03 -8.95 -4.39
CA PHE A 70 8.98 -9.00 -5.40
C PHE A 70 7.83 -8.08 -4.96
N SER A 71 7.01 -7.65 -5.91
CA SER A 71 5.83 -6.85 -5.60
C SER A 71 4.64 -7.30 -6.44
N THR A 72 3.47 -7.19 -5.82
CA THR A 72 2.17 -7.34 -6.47
C THR A 72 1.47 -6.00 -6.66
N GLY A 73 2.18 -4.87 -6.63
CA GLY A 73 1.66 -3.60 -7.15
C GLY A 73 2.05 -3.33 -8.61
N PRO A 74 1.46 -2.32 -9.24
CA PRO A 74 1.82 -1.85 -10.56
C PRO A 74 3.24 -1.29 -10.56
N SER A 75 3.87 -1.36 -11.72
CA SER A 75 5.17 -0.73 -11.93
C SER A 75 5.00 0.76 -12.17
N GLU A 76 5.64 1.59 -11.34
CA GLU A 76 5.67 3.04 -11.55
C GLU A 76 6.30 3.40 -12.91
N ASN A 77 7.32 2.64 -13.35
CA ASN A 77 7.93 2.87 -14.66
C ASN A 77 6.92 2.68 -15.81
N VAL A 78 6.11 1.63 -15.76
CA VAL A 78 5.04 1.40 -16.74
C VAL A 78 4.02 2.53 -16.69
N GLN A 79 3.69 3.00 -15.49
CA GLN A 79 2.78 4.13 -15.29
C GLN A 79 3.33 5.43 -15.86
N HIS A 80 4.61 5.76 -15.65
CA HIS A 80 5.24 6.94 -16.22
C HIS A 80 5.22 6.93 -17.75
N ILE A 81 5.52 5.77 -18.36
CA ILE A 81 5.43 5.58 -19.82
C ILE A 81 3.99 5.77 -20.31
N ALA A 82 3.00 5.23 -19.57
CA ALA A 82 1.59 5.36 -19.92
C ALA A 82 1.11 6.82 -19.84
N ILE A 83 1.48 7.55 -18.78
CA ILE A 83 1.20 8.97 -18.63
C ILE A 83 1.86 9.78 -19.75
N ALA A 84 3.12 9.52 -20.08
CA ALA A 84 3.79 10.23 -21.18
C ALA A 84 3.09 9.99 -22.53
N LYS A 85 2.64 8.75 -22.79
CA LYS A 85 1.83 8.44 -23.98
C LYS A 85 0.48 9.15 -23.97
N LEU A 86 -0.15 9.30 -22.81
CA LEU A 86 -1.39 10.06 -22.63
C LEU A 86 -1.18 11.53 -23.00
N VAL A 87 -0.11 12.15 -22.46
CA VAL A 87 0.28 13.54 -22.77
C VAL A 87 0.45 13.73 -24.28
N LYS A 88 1.17 12.82 -24.94
CA LYS A 88 1.34 12.83 -26.39
C LYS A 88 0.03 12.66 -27.14
N HIS A 89 -0.84 11.77 -26.69
CA HIS A 89 -2.11 11.45 -27.35
C HIS A 89 -3.04 12.66 -27.43
N PHE A 90 -3.15 13.42 -26.34
CA PHE A 90 -3.96 14.64 -26.30
C PHE A 90 -3.25 15.88 -26.88
N GLY A 91 -2.01 15.74 -27.34
CA GLY A 91 -1.24 16.85 -27.91
C GLY A 91 -0.85 17.91 -26.88
N TRP A 92 -0.80 17.57 -25.59
CA TRP A 92 -0.36 18.52 -24.56
C TRP A 92 1.14 18.74 -24.67
N THR A 93 1.54 19.95 -25.05
CA THR A 93 2.95 20.32 -25.24
C THR A 93 3.61 20.86 -23.97
N TRP A 94 2.83 21.36 -23.01
CA TRP A 94 3.29 21.95 -21.76
C TRP A 94 2.46 21.41 -20.60
N VAL A 95 3.11 20.74 -19.66
CA VAL A 95 2.47 20.16 -18.47
C VAL A 95 3.22 20.52 -17.20
N ILE A 96 2.54 20.43 -16.07
CA ILE A 96 3.12 20.62 -14.74
C ILE A 96 3.14 19.27 -14.03
N ILE A 97 4.20 19.00 -13.29
CA ILE A 97 4.26 17.87 -12.36
C ILE A 97 4.10 18.40 -10.94
N LEU A 98 3.24 17.76 -10.16
CA LEU A 98 3.00 18.07 -8.75
C LEU A 98 3.36 16.84 -7.92
N ALA A 99 4.46 16.92 -7.17
CA ALA A 99 5.05 15.79 -6.46
C ALA A 99 5.02 15.98 -4.94
N SER A 100 4.95 14.87 -4.19
CA SER A 100 5.26 14.89 -2.75
C SER A 100 6.71 15.31 -2.48
N SER A 101 6.97 15.85 -1.28
CA SER A 101 8.29 16.35 -0.88
C SER A 101 9.28 15.28 -0.44
N ASP A 102 8.91 14.01 -0.49
CA ASP A 102 9.78 12.89 -0.14
C ASP A 102 10.67 12.46 -1.31
N ASP A 103 11.68 11.64 -1.00
CA ASP A 103 12.62 11.11 -2.01
C ASP A 103 11.89 10.34 -3.13
N GLY A 104 10.77 9.71 -2.79
CA GLY A 104 9.87 9.05 -3.74
C GLY A 104 9.29 10.04 -4.75
N GLY A 105 8.65 11.11 -4.29
CA GLY A 105 8.09 12.16 -5.16
C GLY A 105 9.16 12.85 -6.02
N GLN A 106 10.34 13.11 -5.46
CA GLN A 106 11.46 13.67 -6.23
C GLN A 106 11.91 12.70 -7.34
N ARG A 107 12.11 11.42 -7.04
CA ARG A 107 12.53 10.41 -8.03
C ARG A 107 11.46 10.20 -9.11
N GLU A 108 10.20 10.00 -8.72
CA GLU A 108 9.08 9.80 -9.63
C GLU A 108 8.93 10.98 -10.59
N SER A 109 8.97 12.22 -10.09
CA SER A 109 8.81 13.42 -10.92
C SER A 109 9.92 13.57 -11.97
N GLN A 110 11.18 13.23 -11.65
CA GLN A 110 12.26 13.24 -12.63
C GLN A 110 12.12 12.14 -13.67
N ASN A 111 11.75 10.92 -13.26
CA ASN A 111 11.52 9.82 -14.18
C ASN A 111 10.38 10.12 -15.15
N LEU A 112 9.27 10.65 -14.64
CA LEU A 112 8.14 11.05 -15.44
C LEU A 112 8.49 12.19 -16.40
N LYS A 113 9.21 13.23 -15.93
CA LYS A 113 9.71 14.30 -16.79
C LYS A 113 10.51 13.75 -17.97
N ASN A 114 11.40 12.79 -17.73
CA ASN A 114 12.20 12.18 -18.77
C ASN A 114 11.32 11.45 -19.81
N GLU A 115 10.31 10.69 -19.38
CA GLU A 115 9.39 10.01 -20.31
C GLU A 115 8.54 11.00 -21.13
N ILE A 116 8.07 12.09 -20.52
CA ILE A 116 7.32 13.16 -21.20
C ILE A 116 8.19 13.85 -22.26
N THR A 117 9.42 14.24 -21.89
CA THR A 117 10.34 14.92 -22.80
C THR A 117 10.81 14.02 -23.95
N LYS A 118 11.00 12.71 -23.71
CA LYS A 118 11.28 11.74 -24.79
C LYS A 118 10.18 11.73 -25.86
N LEU A 119 8.94 12.06 -25.50
CA LEU A 119 7.80 12.09 -26.41
C LEU A 119 7.50 13.47 -27.00
N GLY A 120 8.36 14.46 -26.75
CA GLY A 120 8.33 15.79 -27.38
C GLY A 120 7.53 16.86 -26.64
N ALA A 121 7.10 16.59 -25.39
CA ALA A 121 6.42 17.57 -24.54
C ALA A 121 7.36 18.13 -23.46
N CYS A 122 7.08 19.34 -22.98
CA CYS A 122 7.85 20.03 -21.97
C CYS A 122 7.15 19.99 -20.60
N VAL A 123 7.96 19.88 -19.55
CA VAL A 123 7.50 20.09 -18.16
C VAL A 123 7.85 21.52 -17.76
N ASP A 124 6.83 22.36 -17.57
CA ASP A 124 7.01 23.77 -17.22
C ASP A 124 7.61 23.93 -15.81
N LEU A 125 7.01 23.20 -14.88
CA LEU A 125 7.32 23.28 -13.46
C LEU A 125 7.17 21.88 -12.85
N ILE A 126 8.09 21.55 -11.96
CA ILE A 126 7.89 20.50 -10.97
C ILE A 126 7.62 21.20 -9.64
N GLY A 127 6.36 21.20 -9.22
CA GLY A 127 5.93 21.73 -7.94
C GLY A 127 6.04 20.67 -6.86
N THR A 128 6.63 21.03 -5.72
CA THR A 128 6.72 20.15 -4.56
C THR A 128 5.69 20.56 -3.51
N LEU A 129 4.88 19.60 -3.08
CA LEU A 129 3.93 19.72 -1.99
C LEU A 129 4.55 19.22 -0.69
N THR A 130 4.64 20.14 0.27
CA THR A 130 5.17 19.92 1.61
C THR A 130 4.05 19.99 2.64
N GLU A 131 4.26 19.41 3.82
CA GLU A 131 3.34 19.59 4.97
C GLU A 131 3.35 21.03 5.52
N ASP A 132 4.42 21.80 5.28
CA ASP A 132 4.41 23.24 5.57
C ASP A 132 3.45 23.98 4.64
N GLU A 133 2.34 24.44 5.20
CA GLU A 133 1.23 25.08 4.47
C GLU A 133 1.69 26.34 3.72
N ASN A 134 2.64 27.11 4.28
CA ASN A 134 3.15 28.33 3.65
C ASN A 134 3.96 28.00 2.38
N THR A 135 4.82 27.00 2.45
CA THR A 135 5.59 26.51 1.31
C THR A 135 4.67 25.89 0.26
N ALA A 136 3.69 25.08 0.68
CA ALA A 136 2.66 24.55 -0.21
C ALA A 136 1.89 25.65 -0.94
N LYS A 137 1.41 26.68 -0.23
CA LYS A 137 0.73 27.85 -0.83
C LYS A 137 1.57 28.54 -1.88
N ARG A 138 2.87 28.73 -1.62
CA ARG A 138 3.80 29.34 -2.59
C ARG A 138 3.98 28.48 -3.83
N THR A 139 4.09 27.16 -3.67
CA THR A 139 4.14 26.22 -4.80
C THR A 139 2.86 26.32 -5.63
N LEU A 140 1.70 26.26 -4.99
CA LEU A 140 0.40 26.33 -5.67
C LEU A 140 0.20 27.66 -6.40
N GLN A 141 0.65 28.79 -5.83
CA GLN A 141 0.63 30.08 -6.51
C GLN A 141 1.48 30.09 -7.79
N LYS A 142 2.66 29.44 -7.78
CA LYS A 142 3.49 29.31 -8.98
C LYS A 142 2.81 28.49 -10.06
N ILE A 143 2.14 27.40 -9.68
CA ILE A 143 1.36 26.54 -10.60
C ILE A 143 0.19 27.33 -11.19
N GLN A 144 -0.52 28.10 -10.35
CA GLN A 144 -1.66 28.91 -10.80
C GLN A 144 -1.24 29.99 -11.82
N ASN A 145 -0.05 30.58 -11.64
CA ASN A 145 0.49 31.58 -12.56
C ASN A 145 1.06 30.99 -13.86
N SER A 146 1.19 29.67 -13.96
CA SER A 146 1.65 29.00 -15.18
C SER A 146 0.55 28.92 -16.24
N THR A 147 0.96 29.03 -17.51
CA THR A 147 0.09 28.85 -18.68
C THR A 147 -0.25 27.38 -18.95
N ALA A 148 0.47 26.44 -18.36
CA ALA A 148 0.17 25.03 -18.51
C ALA A 148 -1.15 24.68 -17.79
N GLU A 149 -2.04 23.99 -18.50
CA GLU A 149 -3.38 23.64 -18.02
C GLU A 149 -3.43 22.27 -17.33
N VAL A 150 -2.43 21.42 -17.60
CA VAL A 150 -2.42 20.02 -17.14
C VAL A 150 -1.47 19.87 -15.97
N VAL A 151 -1.98 19.33 -14.85
CA VAL A 151 -1.21 19.02 -13.65
C VAL A 151 -1.22 17.52 -13.43
N ILE A 152 -0.03 16.92 -13.45
CA ILE A 152 0.17 15.48 -13.26
C ILE A 152 0.71 15.23 -11.85
N PHE A 153 0.03 14.39 -11.08
CA PHE A 153 0.42 14.08 -9.71
C PHE A 153 1.51 12.99 -9.67
N CYS A 154 2.42 13.06 -8.70
CA CYS A 154 3.50 12.09 -8.48
C CYS A 154 3.77 11.89 -6.99
N GLY A 155 4.34 10.73 -6.65
CA GLY A 155 4.77 10.40 -5.29
C GLY A 155 3.67 9.83 -4.40
N GLY A 156 3.99 9.73 -3.11
CA GLY A 156 3.12 9.14 -2.09
C GLY A 156 1.92 10.01 -1.71
N HIS A 157 0.94 9.40 -1.03
CA HIS A 157 -0.26 10.10 -0.57
C HIS A 157 0.07 11.25 0.39
N PHE A 158 -0.63 12.37 0.26
CA PHE A 158 -0.72 13.35 1.34
C PHE A 158 -1.69 12.83 2.40
N TYR A 159 -1.22 12.67 3.63
CA TYR A 159 -2.06 12.24 4.75
C TYR A 159 -2.95 13.38 5.29
N GLN A 160 -2.65 14.62 4.91
CA GLN A 160 -3.36 15.79 5.43
C GLN A 160 -4.49 16.22 4.49
N TYR A 161 -5.72 15.96 4.91
CA TYR A 161 -6.94 16.34 4.19
C TYR A 161 -7.02 17.85 3.92
N SER A 162 -6.52 18.69 4.83
CA SER A 162 -6.46 20.15 4.65
C SER A 162 -5.57 20.57 3.47
N LEU A 163 -4.44 19.88 3.26
CA LEU A 163 -3.53 20.16 2.15
C LEU A 163 -4.19 19.80 0.82
N LEU A 164 -4.92 18.68 0.79
CA LEU A 164 -5.67 18.28 -0.39
C LEU A 164 -6.77 19.28 -0.76
N LEU A 165 -7.58 19.71 0.22
CA LEU A 165 -8.57 20.78 0.04
C LEU A 165 -7.94 22.07 -0.48
N LEU A 166 -6.74 22.41 0.02
CA LEU A 166 -6.00 23.58 -0.44
C LEU A 166 -5.63 23.44 -1.93
N VAL A 167 -5.10 22.29 -2.34
CA VAL A 167 -4.77 22.00 -3.75
C VAL A 167 -6.04 22.11 -4.61
N THR A 168 -7.13 21.48 -4.18
CA THR A 168 -8.37 21.44 -4.97
C THR A 168 -9.00 22.80 -5.15
N ASN A 169 -9.01 23.62 -4.08
CA ASN A 169 -9.57 24.97 -4.13
C ASN A 169 -8.69 25.94 -4.93
N ARG A 170 -7.37 25.70 -5.02
CA ARG A 170 -6.43 26.60 -5.70
C ARG A 170 -6.25 26.30 -7.19
N LEU A 171 -6.41 25.04 -7.58
CA LEU A 171 -6.14 24.55 -8.93
C LEU A 171 -7.41 24.00 -9.62
N TYR A 172 -8.58 24.53 -9.25
CA TYR A 172 -9.88 24.08 -9.77
C TYR A 172 -10.06 24.30 -11.28
N ASP A 173 -9.27 25.21 -11.86
CA ASP A 173 -9.25 25.57 -13.27
C ASP A 173 -8.26 24.72 -14.09
N LYS A 174 -7.47 23.85 -13.43
CA LYS A 174 -6.50 22.97 -14.07
C LYS A 174 -7.08 21.58 -14.29
N MET A 175 -6.68 20.92 -15.37
CA MET A 175 -6.98 19.52 -15.62
C MET A 175 -5.99 18.62 -14.88
N TRP A 176 -6.50 17.64 -14.14
CA TRP A 176 -5.65 16.79 -13.31
C TRP A 176 -5.48 15.41 -13.91
N VAL A 177 -4.26 14.89 -13.86
CA VAL A 177 -3.92 13.50 -14.20
C VAL A 177 -3.39 12.80 -12.96
N PHE A 178 -4.15 11.80 -12.50
CA PHE A 178 -3.83 11.04 -11.30
C PHE A 178 -3.26 9.67 -11.64
N PRO A 179 -2.09 9.30 -11.08
CA PRO A 179 -1.64 7.92 -11.08
C PRO A 179 -2.56 7.06 -10.20
N VAL A 180 -2.51 5.74 -10.42
CA VAL A 180 -3.27 4.73 -9.66
C VAL A 180 -3.11 4.94 -8.15
N LYS A 181 -1.91 5.29 -7.67
CA LYS A 181 -1.64 5.61 -6.27
C LYS A 181 -2.66 6.59 -5.70
N TRP A 182 -3.01 7.63 -6.43
CA TRP A 182 -3.86 8.73 -5.97
C TRP A 182 -5.36 8.41 -6.02
N GLY A 183 -5.75 7.32 -6.69
CA GLY A 183 -7.16 7.04 -7.00
C GLY A 183 -8.09 6.95 -5.79
N PHE A 184 -7.65 6.35 -4.68
CA PHE A 184 -8.52 6.19 -3.49
C PHE A 184 -8.91 7.54 -2.88
N VAL A 185 -7.93 8.43 -2.70
CA VAL A 185 -8.14 9.74 -2.05
C VAL A 185 -8.85 10.71 -3.00
N MET A 186 -8.52 10.65 -4.30
CA MET A 186 -8.97 11.64 -5.27
C MET A 186 -10.33 11.35 -5.87
N LYS A 187 -10.85 10.11 -5.77
CA LYS A 187 -12.22 9.77 -6.20
C LYS A 187 -13.29 10.71 -5.60
N PHE A 188 -13.07 11.21 -4.39
CA PHE A 188 -13.97 12.16 -3.72
C PHE A 188 -13.89 13.59 -4.26
N PHE A 189 -12.81 13.93 -4.96
CA PHE A 189 -12.51 15.26 -5.48
C PHE A 189 -12.46 15.32 -7.01
N LEU A 190 -12.90 14.25 -7.71
CA LEU A 190 -12.97 14.25 -9.16
C LEU A 190 -14.02 15.27 -9.63
N TYR A 191 -13.55 16.41 -10.12
CA TYR A 191 -14.35 17.35 -10.89
C TYR A 191 -14.36 16.97 -12.37
N ASN A 192 -15.30 17.53 -13.14
CA ASN A 192 -15.43 17.30 -14.58
C ASN A 192 -14.11 17.57 -15.32
N GLY A 193 -13.55 16.54 -15.97
CA GLY A 193 -12.34 16.64 -16.80
C GLY A 193 -11.06 16.02 -16.21
N CYS A 194 -11.08 15.52 -14.97
CA CYS A 194 -9.93 14.81 -14.40
C CYS A 194 -9.75 13.42 -15.05
N LEU A 195 -8.49 13.01 -15.27
CA LEU A 195 -8.13 11.68 -15.72
C LEU A 195 -7.48 10.90 -14.58
N LEU A 196 -7.99 9.70 -14.31
CA LEU A 196 -7.46 8.81 -13.29
C LEU A 196 -7.03 7.50 -13.95
N PHE A 197 -5.79 7.09 -13.70
CA PHE A 197 -5.39 5.71 -13.95
C PHE A 197 -5.98 4.83 -12.85
N GLU A 198 -6.76 3.84 -13.23
CA GLU A 198 -7.33 2.87 -12.30
C GLU A 198 -6.72 1.50 -12.56
N GLU A 199 -6.36 0.79 -11.49
CA GLU A 199 -5.99 -0.62 -11.58
C GLU A 199 -7.28 -1.44 -11.54
N VAL A 200 -7.37 -2.45 -12.41
CA VAL A 200 -8.51 -3.38 -12.41
C VAL A 200 -8.49 -4.15 -11.09
N THR A 201 -9.38 -3.79 -10.18
CA THR A 201 -9.60 -4.56 -8.96
C THR A 201 -10.26 -5.88 -9.33
N LEU A 202 -9.52 -6.98 -9.18
CA LEU A 202 -10.14 -8.29 -9.17
C LEU A 202 -11.03 -8.36 -7.94
N VAL A 203 -12.34 -8.46 -8.18
CA VAL A 203 -13.30 -8.79 -7.12
C VAL A 203 -12.84 -10.13 -6.55
N LEU A 204 -12.61 -10.18 -5.24
CA LEU A 204 -12.35 -11.45 -4.57
C LEU A 204 -13.56 -12.33 -4.86
N GLU A 205 -13.32 -13.50 -5.46
CA GLU A 205 -14.39 -14.45 -5.81
C GLU A 205 -15.25 -14.85 -4.60
N ASP A 206 -14.80 -14.54 -3.37
CA ASP A 206 -15.50 -14.85 -2.13
C ASP A 206 -15.47 -13.70 -1.08
N GLU A 207 -15.94 -12.51 -1.48
CA GLU A 207 -16.10 -11.35 -0.58
C GLU A 207 -16.97 -11.69 0.65
N GLN A 208 -17.98 -12.55 0.48
CA GLN A 208 -18.91 -12.94 1.54
C GLN A 208 -18.25 -13.82 2.60
N THR A 209 -17.46 -14.82 2.20
CA THR A 209 -16.70 -15.62 3.18
C THR A 209 -15.65 -14.79 3.87
N PHE A 210 -15.00 -13.83 3.18
CA PHE A 210 -14.06 -12.92 3.82
C PHE A 210 -14.74 -12.05 4.89
N LYS A 211 -15.90 -11.44 4.57
CA LYS A 211 -16.72 -10.69 5.53
C LYS A 211 -17.10 -11.51 6.75
N LYS A 212 -17.59 -12.73 6.52
CA LYS A 212 -17.95 -13.66 7.60
C LYS A 212 -16.76 -13.96 8.50
N HIS A 213 -15.59 -14.22 7.91
CA HIS A 213 -14.38 -14.53 8.66
C HIS A 213 -13.91 -13.34 9.52
N ILE A 214 -13.92 -12.12 8.99
CA ILE A 214 -13.58 -10.91 9.76
C ILE A 214 -14.50 -10.72 10.97
N LEU A 215 -15.81 -10.90 10.77
CA LEU A 215 -16.82 -10.72 11.83
C LEU A 215 -16.77 -11.83 12.89
N GLU A 216 -16.22 -13.00 12.57
CA GLU A 216 -15.99 -14.08 13.55
C GLU A 216 -14.82 -13.77 14.51
N ILE A 217 -13.96 -12.79 14.20
CA ILE A 217 -12.83 -12.38 15.05
C ILE A 217 -13.36 -11.52 16.22
N LYS A 218 -13.63 -12.14 17.37
CA LYS A 218 -14.23 -11.46 18.54
C LYS A 218 -13.25 -10.67 19.41
N GLU A 219 -11.98 -11.04 19.45
CA GLU A 219 -10.99 -10.50 20.39
C GLU A 219 -9.69 -10.10 19.70
N ASN A 220 -9.76 -9.12 18.81
CA ASN A 220 -8.58 -8.56 18.18
C ASN A 220 -8.50 -7.05 18.45
N MET A 221 -7.47 -6.64 19.19
CA MET A 221 -7.20 -5.23 19.51
C MET A 221 -7.17 -4.37 18.25
N LEU A 222 -6.63 -4.90 17.15
CA LEU A 222 -6.54 -4.17 15.89
C LEU A 222 -7.91 -3.99 15.20
N LEU A 223 -8.78 -5.00 15.27
CA LEU A 223 -10.13 -4.87 14.74
C LEU A 223 -10.94 -3.84 15.54
N LYS A 224 -10.77 -3.81 16.86
CA LYS A 224 -11.38 -2.79 17.72
C LYS A 224 -10.88 -1.39 17.36
N ASP A 225 -9.58 -1.23 17.20
CA ASP A 225 -8.97 0.05 16.84
C ASP A 225 -9.45 0.53 15.44
N LEU A 226 -9.59 -0.40 14.48
CA LEU A 226 -10.16 -0.11 13.16
C LEU A 226 -11.61 0.35 13.23
N LEU A 227 -12.45 -0.41 13.94
CA LEU A 227 -13.86 -0.10 14.10
C LEU A 227 -14.03 1.25 14.82
N ALA A 228 -13.17 1.55 15.79
CA ALA A 228 -13.12 2.86 16.45
C ALA A 228 -12.79 3.99 15.47
N LYS A 229 -11.83 3.79 14.56
CA LYS A 229 -11.42 4.82 13.60
C LYS A 229 -12.40 5.01 12.44
N GLU A 230 -12.84 3.92 11.81
CA GLU A 230 -13.64 3.96 10.58
C GLU A 230 -15.14 4.12 10.86
N ASN A 231 -15.63 3.56 11.96
CA ASN A 231 -17.05 3.51 12.29
C ASN A 231 -17.39 4.18 13.63
N PHE A 232 -16.41 4.86 14.26
CA PHE A 232 -16.58 5.51 15.56
C PHE A 232 -17.14 4.55 16.63
N CYS A 233 -16.61 3.34 16.67
CA CYS A 233 -17.03 2.31 17.63
C CYS A 233 -16.29 2.39 18.96
N LEU A 234 -17.01 2.18 20.06
CA LEU A 234 -16.40 2.03 21.38
C LEU A 234 -15.46 0.81 21.41
N THR A 235 -14.27 0.98 21.96
CA THR A 235 -13.27 -0.09 22.09
C THR A 235 -13.51 -0.99 23.30
N HIS A 236 -14.44 -0.59 24.18
CA HIS A 236 -14.72 -1.18 25.49
C HIS A 236 -13.54 -1.01 26.47
N ASP A 237 -12.71 0.00 26.24
CA ASP A 237 -11.64 0.47 27.10
C ASP A 237 -11.92 1.95 27.40
N ASN A 238 -12.41 2.25 28.61
CA ASN A 238 -12.87 3.59 28.96
C ASN A 238 -11.78 4.66 28.83
N GLU A 239 -10.52 4.34 29.14
CA GLU A 239 -9.42 5.31 29.04
C GLU A 239 -9.15 5.64 27.57
N ARG A 240 -9.12 4.61 26.72
CA ARG A 240 -8.92 4.75 25.28
C ARG A 240 -10.08 5.49 24.61
N ASP A 241 -11.31 5.14 24.95
CA ASP A 241 -12.51 5.78 24.40
C ASP A 241 -12.57 7.27 24.80
N THR A 242 -12.19 7.60 26.05
CA THR A 242 -12.07 8.99 26.51
C THR A 242 -10.98 9.75 25.74
N LEU A 243 -9.82 9.13 25.53
CA LEU A 243 -8.73 9.72 24.75
C LEU A 243 -9.15 9.97 23.29
N PHE A 244 -9.80 9.00 22.64
CA PHE A 244 -10.27 9.14 21.27
C PHE A 244 -11.36 10.20 21.13
N GLN A 245 -12.30 10.29 22.08
CA GLN A 245 -13.27 11.38 22.12
C GLN A 245 -12.59 12.75 22.25
N HIS A 246 -11.56 12.85 23.08
CA HIS A 246 -10.83 14.11 23.27
C HIS A 246 -10.01 14.52 22.04
N VAL A 247 -9.33 13.56 21.40
CA VAL A 247 -8.47 13.81 20.24
C VAL A 247 -9.28 14.06 18.98
N TYR A 248 -10.31 13.26 18.74
CA TYR A 248 -11.05 13.30 17.47
C TYR A 248 -12.38 14.05 17.55
N SER A 249 -12.88 14.40 18.74
CA SER A 249 -14.14 15.15 18.94
C SER A 249 -15.37 14.50 18.27
N PHE A 250 -15.38 13.18 18.11
CA PHE A 250 -16.53 12.42 17.58
C PHE A 250 -17.26 11.67 18.69
N ASN A 251 -18.56 11.42 18.48
CA ASN A 251 -19.37 10.59 19.36
C ASN A 251 -19.20 9.11 18.97
N PHE A 252 -18.71 8.32 19.92
CA PHE A 252 -18.52 6.88 19.71
C PHE A 252 -19.77 6.10 20.10
N THR A 253 -20.09 5.04 19.35
CA THR A 253 -21.30 4.23 19.57
C THR A 253 -20.95 2.75 19.77
N ASN A 254 -21.90 1.99 20.31
CA ASN A 254 -21.73 0.55 20.44
C ASN A 254 -22.01 -0.11 19.08
N CYS A 255 -21.01 -0.80 18.53
CA CYS A 255 -21.04 -1.36 17.19
C CYS A 255 -21.28 -2.87 17.15
N SER A 256 -21.84 -3.48 18.21
CA SER A 256 -22.13 -4.92 18.28
C SER A 256 -22.97 -5.46 17.11
N SER A 257 -23.66 -4.61 16.35
CA SER A 257 -24.53 -4.98 15.23
C SER A 257 -24.18 -4.30 13.90
N ILE A 258 -22.96 -3.76 13.73
CA ILE A 258 -22.54 -3.13 12.47
C ILE A 258 -22.28 -4.20 11.40
N GLU A 259 -22.89 -4.01 10.22
CA GLU A 259 -22.46 -4.68 9.00
C GLU A 259 -21.26 -3.93 8.42
N LEU A 260 -20.13 -4.61 8.28
CA LEU A 260 -18.95 -4.06 7.60
C LEU A 260 -19.27 -3.85 6.12
N HIS A 261 -19.59 -2.61 5.75
CA HIS A 261 -19.58 -2.19 4.36
C HIS A 261 -18.12 -2.16 3.89
N MET A 262 -17.65 -3.29 3.37
CA MET A 262 -16.42 -3.33 2.58
C MET A 262 -16.63 -2.53 1.31
N GLY A 263 -16.41 -1.22 1.38
CA GLY A 263 -16.02 -0.46 0.20
C GLY A 263 -14.83 -1.18 -0.44
N SER A 264 -14.75 -1.19 -1.76
CA SER A 264 -13.67 -1.82 -2.54
C SER A 264 -12.30 -1.44 -1.96
N TYR A 265 -11.74 -2.31 -1.12
CA TYR A 265 -10.56 -1.98 -0.33
C TYR A 265 -9.32 -2.15 -1.19
N TYR A 266 -8.73 -1.05 -1.59
CA TYR A 266 -7.42 -1.01 -2.24
C TYR A 266 -6.38 -0.78 -1.12
N PRO A 267 -5.38 -1.67 -0.90
CA PRO A 267 -4.83 -2.69 -1.81
C PRO A 267 -5.12 -4.17 -1.43
N SER A 268 -6.33 -4.51 -0.97
CA SER A 268 -6.67 -5.86 -0.45
C SER A 268 -6.39 -7.00 -1.45
N HIS A 269 -6.75 -6.83 -2.72
CA HIS A 269 -6.46 -7.79 -3.78
C HIS A 269 -4.95 -8.01 -4.00
N ARG A 270 -4.10 -7.01 -3.73
CA ARG A 270 -2.64 -7.13 -3.88
C ARG A 270 -2.04 -7.99 -2.79
N VAL A 271 -2.55 -7.86 -1.56
CA VAL A 271 -2.18 -8.74 -0.45
C VAL A 271 -2.56 -10.18 -0.79
N SER A 272 -3.78 -10.42 -1.26
CA SER A 272 -4.22 -11.75 -1.70
C SER A 272 -3.32 -12.31 -2.80
N ARG A 273 -3.01 -11.51 -3.83
CA ARG A 273 -2.09 -11.91 -4.91
C ARG A 273 -0.69 -12.23 -4.39
N ALA A 274 -0.18 -11.46 -3.43
CA ALA A 274 1.14 -11.68 -2.86
C ALA A 274 1.20 -13.02 -2.12
N VAL A 275 0.17 -13.29 -1.32
CA VAL A 275 0.09 -14.54 -0.57
C VAL A 275 -0.12 -15.73 -1.49
N ASN A 276 -1.06 -15.67 -2.43
CA ASN A 276 -1.30 -16.75 -3.40
C ASN A 276 -0.05 -17.03 -4.24
N GLY A 277 0.71 -15.99 -4.60
CA GLY A 277 2.01 -16.12 -5.25
C GLY A 277 3.01 -16.93 -4.41
N LEU A 278 3.11 -16.64 -3.11
CA LEU A 278 3.99 -17.38 -2.20
C LEU A 278 3.55 -18.84 -2.06
N VAL A 279 2.26 -19.10 -1.85
CA VAL A 279 1.69 -20.45 -1.72
C VAL A 279 1.93 -21.26 -3.00
N GLN A 280 1.71 -20.67 -4.17
CA GLN A 280 1.95 -21.36 -5.44
C GLN A 280 3.44 -21.65 -5.66
N ALA A 281 4.32 -20.73 -5.31
CA ALA A 281 5.77 -20.94 -5.40
C ALA A 281 6.22 -22.11 -4.52
N GLU A 282 5.71 -22.19 -3.29
CA GLU A 282 5.98 -23.29 -2.37
C GLU A 282 5.41 -24.62 -2.90
N HIS A 283 4.17 -24.62 -3.38
CA HIS A 283 3.55 -25.80 -3.98
C HIS A 283 4.39 -26.36 -5.15
N ASN A 284 4.90 -25.49 -6.02
CA ASN A 284 5.75 -25.86 -7.15
C ASN A 284 7.12 -26.40 -6.69
N MET A 285 7.71 -25.79 -5.66
CA MET A 285 8.97 -26.25 -5.07
C MET A 285 8.83 -27.65 -4.45
N LEU A 286 7.73 -27.91 -3.75
CA LEU A 286 7.48 -29.21 -3.13
C LEU A 286 7.20 -30.28 -4.19
N SER A 287 6.40 -29.95 -5.20
CA SER A 287 6.02 -30.86 -6.28
C SER A 287 7.19 -31.26 -7.19
N SER A 288 8.18 -30.38 -7.36
CA SER A 288 9.38 -30.67 -8.16
C SER A 288 10.42 -31.52 -7.42
N SER A 289 10.31 -31.69 -6.10
CA SER A 289 11.33 -32.38 -5.29
C SER A 289 11.31 -33.92 -5.34
N GLY A 290 10.36 -34.55 -6.04
CA GLY A 290 10.34 -36.01 -6.26
C GLY A 290 10.28 -36.90 -5.01
N ASN A 291 10.04 -36.33 -3.82
CA ASN A 291 10.09 -37.07 -2.56
C ASN A 291 8.71 -37.66 -2.20
N THR A 292 8.49 -38.91 -2.62
CA THR A 292 7.27 -39.70 -2.39
C THR A 292 6.92 -39.93 -0.91
N VAL A 293 7.83 -39.63 0.03
CA VAL A 293 7.61 -39.76 1.48
C VAL A 293 7.00 -38.49 2.12
N LEU A 294 7.26 -37.30 1.55
CA LEU A 294 6.68 -36.03 2.03
C LEU A 294 5.27 -35.81 1.46
N HIS A 295 4.97 -36.43 0.33
CA HIS A 295 3.71 -36.29 -0.40
C HIS A 295 2.46 -36.76 0.36
N LYS A 296 2.63 -37.53 1.46
CA LYS A 296 1.50 -38.04 2.26
C LYS A 296 1.00 -37.07 3.34
N ARG A 297 1.68 -35.95 3.62
CA ARG A 297 1.32 -35.11 4.78
C ARG A 297 0.69 -33.75 4.49
N ILE A 298 0.85 -33.18 3.28
CA ILE A 298 0.20 -31.92 2.93
C ILE A 298 -1.03 -32.23 2.06
N HIS A 299 -2.11 -32.64 2.73
CA HIS A 299 -3.43 -32.68 2.10
C HIS A 299 -3.80 -31.28 1.61
N GLN A 300 -4.51 -31.16 0.49
CA GLN A 300 -5.13 -29.90 0.03
C GLN A 300 -5.82 -29.09 1.15
N LYS A 301 -6.35 -29.76 2.18
CA LYS A 301 -6.90 -29.17 3.42
C LYS A 301 -5.90 -28.35 4.26
N GLN A 302 -4.60 -28.63 4.22
CA GLN A 302 -3.56 -27.84 4.90
C GLN A 302 -3.21 -26.57 4.12
N VAL A 303 -3.26 -26.58 2.79
CA VAL A 303 -3.16 -25.37 1.97
C VAL A 303 -4.38 -24.47 2.20
N THR A 304 -5.57 -25.04 2.39
CA THR A 304 -6.77 -24.28 2.81
C THR A 304 -6.66 -23.76 4.24
N ARG A 305 -6.09 -24.51 5.19
CA ARG A 305 -5.81 -23.99 6.55
C ARG A 305 -4.70 -22.94 6.58
N LEU A 306 -3.72 -23.03 5.68
CA LEU A 306 -2.76 -21.95 5.44
C LEU A 306 -3.51 -20.75 4.89
N ALA A 307 -4.43 -20.92 3.93
CA ALA A 307 -5.32 -19.87 3.45
C ALA A 307 -6.16 -19.25 4.58
N ASP A 308 -6.64 -20.02 5.56
CA ASP A 308 -7.36 -19.50 6.74
C ASP A 308 -6.43 -18.69 7.68
N LEU A 309 -5.19 -19.16 7.91
CA LEU A 309 -4.16 -18.41 8.67
C LEU A 309 -3.66 -17.17 7.92
N ILE A 310 -3.62 -17.26 6.59
CA ILE A 310 -3.37 -16.18 5.64
C ILE A 310 -4.50 -15.16 5.69
N MET A 311 -5.75 -15.59 5.91
CA MET A 311 -6.89 -14.70 6.11
C MET A 311 -6.78 -13.94 7.44
N ILE A 312 -6.17 -14.51 8.48
CA ILE A 312 -5.84 -13.79 9.72
C ILE A 312 -4.74 -12.74 9.47
N ILE A 313 -3.70 -13.07 8.69
CA ILE A 313 -2.65 -12.12 8.26
C ILE A 313 -3.25 -11.03 7.37
N TYR A 314 -4.11 -11.39 6.43
CA TYR A 314 -4.86 -10.52 5.55
C TYR A 314 -5.71 -9.53 6.35
N SER A 315 -6.43 -10.02 7.37
CA SER A 315 -7.20 -9.21 8.32
C SER A 315 -6.30 -8.26 9.11
N LEU A 316 -5.16 -8.74 9.62
CA LEU A 316 -4.26 -7.94 10.45
C LEU A 316 -3.45 -6.89 9.67
N MET A 317 -3.04 -7.18 8.43
CA MET A 317 -2.31 -6.24 7.58
C MET A 317 -3.25 -5.17 7.02
N PHE A 318 -4.43 -5.60 6.56
CA PHE A 318 -5.50 -4.71 6.11
C PHE A 318 -5.94 -3.73 7.20
N MET A 319 -6.06 -4.20 8.45
CA MET A 319 -6.56 -3.35 9.53
C MET A 319 -5.53 -2.35 10.10
N ARG A 320 -4.22 -2.57 9.89
CA ARG A 320 -3.15 -1.67 10.39
C ARG A 320 -2.84 -0.50 9.44
N ASP A 321 -2.93 -0.73 8.13
CA ASP A 321 -2.68 0.30 7.12
C ASP A 321 -3.74 1.41 7.11
N LEU A 322 -4.98 1.11 7.51
CA LEU A 322 -6.04 2.11 7.73
C LEU A 322 -5.73 3.03 8.91
N MET A 323 -4.90 2.60 9.87
CA MET A 323 -4.65 3.34 11.11
C MET A 323 -3.40 4.24 11.11
N VAL A 324 -2.51 4.16 10.12
CA VAL A 324 -1.20 4.85 10.14
C VAL A 324 -0.46 4.51 11.45
N LEU A 325 -0.43 3.21 11.81
CA LEU A 325 0.29 2.73 12.99
C LEU A 325 1.36 1.70 12.56
N ASP A 326 2.61 2.18 12.56
CA ASP A 326 3.90 1.48 12.54
C ASP A 326 4.15 0.32 11.56
N TRP A 327 5.20 0.47 10.74
CA TRP A 327 6.07 -0.51 10.07
C TRP A 327 5.72 -2.02 10.26
N VAL A 328 4.93 -2.60 9.36
CA VAL A 328 4.55 -4.03 9.45
C VAL A 328 4.92 -4.83 8.20
N CYS A 329 5.71 -5.87 8.44
CA CYS A 329 5.78 -7.07 7.60
C CYS A 329 5.16 -8.24 8.36
N SER A 330 4.51 -9.14 7.64
CA SER A 330 4.04 -10.42 8.16
C SER A 330 4.84 -11.56 7.51
N CYS A 331 4.89 -12.71 8.17
CA CYS A 331 5.62 -13.88 7.70
C CYS A 331 4.70 -15.09 7.64
N VAL A 332 4.86 -15.90 6.59
CA VAL A 332 4.21 -17.20 6.48
C VAL A 332 5.12 -18.27 7.09
N THR A 333 4.57 -19.10 7.97
CA THR A 333 5.29 -20.17 8.68
C THR A 333 4.74 -21.53 8.28
N ILE A 334 5.61 -22.51 8.01
CA ILE A 334 5.25 -23.89 7.65
C ILE A 334 5.47 -24.79 8.87
N TYR A 335 4.55 -25.73 9.13
CA TYR A 335 4.63 -26.72 10.23
C TYR A 335 4.75 -28.16 9.73
#